data_AF-A0A7C5DGT4-F1
#
_entry.id   AF-A0A7C5DGT4-F1
#
_cell.length_a   1.000
_cell.length_b   1.000
_cell.length_c   1.000
_cell.angle_alpha   90.00
_cell.angle_beta   90.00
_cell.angle_gamma   90.00
#
_symmetry.space_group_name_H-M   'P 1'
#
loop_
_entity.id
_entity.type
_entity.pdbx_description
1 polymer ?
#
loop_
_entity_poly.entity_id
_entity_poly.type
_entity_poly.pdbx_seq_one_letter_code
_entity_poly.pdbx_strand_id
1 'polypeptide(L)'
;MGENTKKNKKAQITLFVILGLVLLIIFFLLITLKQCTQPRTKNTRIVLYELEAGSLKNYVTSCIRQTAMDGIEKIGENGGVIYDFQGGTIPFTHKNLGKDYLNYTPPGLEKTYFVSYGLKENTFCKNVTYKTPDYPYPATPFSKLNTIYSQECGFGTSDHPHAAFYGFFGQNNVMTKLCYLTKDSGCEGFAKGREIGLTIQRQLEDYITNNLPVCVNFSVFTNRMNANITPEEKPFVEVSILPSEIIIFVRYPLRISFENQKPVTRTLDYQTTVKVRLGLIYNFIYDVLSLDSKRTGFDITKDYLSSFYYNDGLELRKINNPMPASNSYYFAPFYYDDIIEVKDRKSLVNGRPFLFRVAIQNRKPALDLINNITVDLSNKDMPRDKPVIISIPLNSFDPDDNPVTYFFLSQGPGTGWRENDSEITRNLERGVLRFHIKKYDYGEHEVGILVLDDSGLFDYQWFNINVEDSNSNSLPMPACVENCIIHGCSSYAKDSCSCAKQHVNNCQPPDKLFAQPPAHDCEHAWCTVAANQCKSECQGEFKSDPNSLCWKCVSPIVHSGDLEKHIDCFEIMDKEVCIKNMPDCFWVRENSTNGFVESCYNDTSLSLVTHPAYIIVN
;
A
#
# COMPACT_ATOMS: atom_id res chain seq x y z
N MET A 1 -21.33 126.97 19.34
CA MET A 1 -22.78 126.71 19.48
C MET A 1 -23.02 125.26 19.11
N GLY A 2 -23.32 124.42 20.09
CA GLY A 2 -23.49 122.96 19.94
C GLY A 2 -24.96 122.59 19.81
N GLU A 3 -25.29 121.92 18.71
CA GLU A 3 -26.65 121.51 18.36
C GLU A 3 -26.86 120.04 18.76
N ASN A 4 -27.70 119.82 19.78
CA ASN A 4 -28.04 118.49 20.29
C ASN A 4 -29.23 117.91 19.52
N THR A 5 -28.99 116.99 18.60
CA THR A 5 -30.04 116.23 17.91
C THR A 5 -30.51 115.06 18.78
N LYS A 6 -31.74 115.18 19.29
CA LYS A 6 -32.43 114.19 20.12
C LYS A 6 -32.82 112.98 19.26
N LYS A 7 -31.93 111.98 19.20
CA LYS A 7 -32.10 110.74 18.42
C LYS A 7 -33.26 109.89 18.95
N ASN A 8 -34.26 109.63 18.10
CA ASN A 8 -35.45 108.83 18.38
C ASN A 8 -35.11 107.35 18.68
N LYS A 9 -35.00 106.98 19.96
CA LYS A 9 -34.68 105.62 20.42
C LYS A 9 -35.78 104.57 20.17
N LYS A 10 -36.96 104.96 19.68
CA LYS A 10 -38.08 104.04 19.41
C LYS A 10 -37.90 103.22 18.12
N ALA A 11 -37.08 103.67 17.17
CA ALA A 11 -36.78 102.93 15.94
C ALA A 11 -35.82 101.74 16.16
N GLN A 12 -35.06 101.75 17.27
CA GLN A 12 -34.01 100.75 17.52
C GLN A 12 -34.58 99.42 18.03
N ILE A 13 -35.69 99.47 18.77
CA ILE A 13 -36.36 98.27 19.30
C ILE A 13 -37.03 97.48 18.17
N THR A 14 -37.66 98.15 17.21
CA THR A 14 -38.29 97.52 16.05
C THR A 14 -37.28 96.76 15.19
N LEU A 15 -36.05 97.27 15.08
CA LEU A 15 -34.96 96.61 14.35
C LEU A 15 -34.60 95.25 14.98
N PHE A 16 -34.47 95.18 16.30
CA PHE A 16 -34.14 93.92 16.99
C PHE A 16 -35.25 92.88 16.90
N VAL A 17 -36.52 93.31 16.94
CA VAL A 17 -37.67 92.41 16.78
C VAL A 17 -37.72 91.82 15.37
N ILE A 18 -37.49 92.65 14.34
CA ILE A 18 -37.43 92.19 12.94
C ILE A 18 -36.24 91.24 12.74
N LEU A 19 -35.08 91.56 13.30
CA LEU A 19 -33.88 90.71 13.19
C LEU A 19 -34.09 89.34 13.85
N GLY A 20 -34.69 89.31 15.04
CA GLY A 20 -35.02 88.06 15.74
C GLY A 20 -36.00 87.19 14.97
N LEU A 21 -37.02 87.81 14.35
CA LEU A 21 -37.98 87.10 13.49
C LEU A 21 -37.31 86.52 12.24
N VAL A 22 -36.44 87.29 11.58
CA VAL A 22 -35.69 86.84 10.39
C VAL A 22 -34.79 85.65 10.73
N LEU A 23 -34.06 85.70 11.85
CA LEU A 23 -33.22 84.59 12.30
C LEU A 23 -34.05 83.33 12.61
N LEU A 24 -35.23 83.49 13.20
CA LEU A 24 -36.14 82.38 13.49
C LEU A 24 -36.68 81.74 12.22
N ILE A 25 -37.05 82.56 11.22
CA ILE A 25 -37.48 82.08 9.89
C ILE A 25 -36.34 81.33 9.20
N ILE A 26 -35.10 81.85 9.24
CA ILE A 26 -33.92 81.17 8.66
C ILE A 26 -33.67 79.83 9.35
N PHE A 27 -33.77 79.78 10.69
CA PHE A 27 -33.57 78.53 11.44
C PHE A 27 -34.63 77.48 11.07
N PHE A 28 -35.91 77.88 11.02
CA PHE A 28 -36.98 76.99 10.55
C PHE A 28 -36.75 76.53 9.13
N LEU A 29 -36.41 77.45 8.22
CA LEU A 29 -36.09 77.15 6.82
C LEU A 29 -34.94 76.14 6.71
N LEU A 30 -33.88 76.28 7.50
CA LEU A 30 -32.77 75.33 7.54
C LEU A 30 -33.21 73.96 8.04
N ILE A 31 -34.12 73.87 9.01
CA ILE A 31 -34.69 72.60 9.48
C ILE A 31 -35.56 71.95 8.39
N THR A 32 -36.46 72.70 7.75
CA THR A 32 -37.30 72.18 6.66
C THR A 32 -36.46 71.79 5.46
N LEU A 33 -35.46 72.57 5.09
CA LEU A 33 -34.52 72.21 4.03
C LEU A 33 -33.75 70.94 4.42
N LYS A 34 -33.29 70.79 5.67
CA LYS A 34 -32.58 69.57 6.12
C LYS A 34 -33.50 68.33 6.15
N GLN A 35 -34.80 68.51 6.41
CA GLN A 35 -35.79 67.44 6.35
C GLN A 35 -36.20 67.08 4.92
N CYS A 36 -36.34 68.05 4.02
CA CYS A 36 -36.67 67.83 2.62
C CYS A 36 -35.46 67.37 1.79
N THR A 37 -34.24 67.74 2.18
CA THR A 37 -32.99 67.35 1.50
C THR A 37 -32.33 66.12 2.11
N GLN A 38 -32.88 65.50 3.17
CA GLN A 38 -32.47 64.13 3.50
C GLN A 38 -33.11 63.22 2.44
N PRO A 39 -32.35 62.73 1.43
CA PRO A 39 -32.89 61.76 0.49
C PRO A 39 -33.38 60.55 1.30
N ARG A 40 -34.34 59.79 0.75
CA ARG A 40 -34.91 58.55 1.33
C ARG A 40 -33.88 57.44 1.65
N THR A 41 -32.57 57.73 1.66
CA THR A 41 -31.44 56.84 1.98
C THR A 41 -31.43 56.32 3.41
N LYS A 42 -32.26 56.86 4.33
CA LYS A 42 -32.42 56.28 5.68
C LYS A 42 -32.92 54.83 5.65
N ASN A 43 -33.76 54.46 4.69
CA ASN A 43 -34.27 53.09 4.60
C ASN A 43 -33.19 52.10 4.16
N THR A 44 -32.28 52.50 3.26
CA THR A 44 -31.22 51.62 2.76
C THR A 44 -30.25 51.20 3.86
N ARG A 45 -29.89 52.12 4.78
CA ARG A 45 -29.02 51.77 5.92
C ARG A 45 -29.69 50.83 6.92
N ILE A 46 -30.99 51.00 7.15
CA ILE A 46 -31.74 50.13 8.07
C ILE A 46 -31.81 48.71 7.51
N VAL A 47 -32.12 48.56 6.21
CA VAL A 47 -32.15 47.24 5.58
C VAL A 47 -30.76 46.60 5.55
N LEU A 48 -29.70 47.36 5.26
CA LEU A 48 -28.32 46.83 5.32
C LEU A 48 -27.94 46.34 6.72
N TYR A 49 -28.34 47.07 7.77
CA TYR A 49 -28.14 46.63 9.14
C TYR A 49 -28.94 45.37 9.48
N GLU A 50 -30.18 45.27 9.00
CA GLU A 50 -31.03 44.09 9.20
C GLU A 50 -30.49 42.84 8.46
N LEU A 51 -29.83 43.02 7.31
CA LEU A 51 -29.12 41.96 6.60
C LEU A 51 -27.95 41.40 7.44
N GLU A 52 -27.20 42.27 8.12
CA GLU A 52 -26.03 41.90 8.91
C GLU A 52 -26.38 41.32 10.29
N ALA A 53 -27.47 41.79 10.92
CA ALA A 53 -27.84 41.42 12.29
C ALA A 53 -28.99 40.42 12.38
N GLY A 54 -29.63 40.06 11.26
CA GLY A 54 -30.98 39.48 11.28
C GLY A 54 -31.15 38.07 10.73
N SER A 55 -32.38 37.80 10.27
CA SER A 55 -32.86 36.50 9.81
C SER A 55 -32.10 35.94 8.61
N LEU A 56 -31.60 36.81 7.71
CA LEU A 56 -30.78 36.39 6.58
C LEU A 56 -29.47 35.75 7.05
N LYS A 57 -28.80 36.36 8.03
CA LYS A 57 -27.54 35.84 8.57
C LYS A 57 -27.72 34.45 9.16
N ASN A 58 -28.77 34.24 9.96
CA ASN A 58 -29.06 32.93 10.54
C ASN A 58 -29.40 31.89 9.46
N TYR A 59 -30.16 32.28 8.43
CA TYR A 59 -30.49 31.39 7.31
C TYR A 59 -29.25 30.97 6.52
N VAL A 60 -28.42 31.92 6.09
CA VAL A 60 -27.19 31.62 5.34
C VAL A 60 -26.22 30.81 6.19
N THR A 61 -26.05 31.17 7.47
CA THR A 61 -25.21 30.40 8.42
C THR A 61 -25.70 28.96 8.59
N SER A 62 -27.02 28.75 8.64
CA SER A 62 -27.61 27.41 8.68
C SER A 62 -27.33 26.63 7.40
N CYS A 63 -27.40 27.28 6.23
CA CYS A 63 -27.03 26.67 4.96
C CYS A 63 -25.54 26.30 4.92
N ILE A 64 -24.64 27.19 5.34
CA ILE A 64 -23.20 26.91 5.42
C ILE A 64 -22.97 25.69 6.32
N ARG A 65 -23.62 25.65 7.49
CA ARG A 65 -23.50 24.51 8.43
C ARG A 65 -23.99 23.21 7.82
N GLN A 66 -25.13 23.21 7.11
CA GLN A 66 -25.67 22.01 6.47
C GLN A 66 -24.74 21.52 5.35
N THR A 67 -24.37 22.40 4.43
CA THR A 67 -23.45 22.07 3.34
C THR A 67 -22.10 21.57 3.89
N ALA A 68 -21.59 22.17 4.97
CA ALA A 68 -20.38 21.69 5.61
C ALA A 68 -20.52 20.28 6.19
N MET A 69 -21.61 19.98 6.90
CA MET A 69 -21.88 18.63 7.42
C MET A 69 -21.94 17.60 6.30
N ASP A 70 -22.60 17.92 5.18
CA ASP A 70 -22.71 17.01 4.04
C ASP A 70 -21.37 16.78 3.33
N GLY A 71 -20.47 17.77 3.34
CA GLY A 71 -19.10 17.66 2.82
C GLY A 71 -18.20 16.85 3.76
N ILE A 72 -18.28 17.11 5.07
CA ILE A 72 -17.55 16.37 6.12
C ILE A 72 -17.93 14.89 6.10
N GLU A 73 -19.22 14.59 5.95
CA GLU A 73 -19.71 13.22 5.82
C GLU A 73 -19.06 12.50 4.62
N LYS A 74 -19.06 13.13 3.44
CA LYS A 74 -18.42 12.56 2.23
C LYS A 74 -16.92 12.34 2.42
N ILE A 75 -16.22 13.32 2.99
CA ILE A 75 -14.79 13.21 3.34
C ILE A 75 -14.55 12.01 4.24
N GLY A 76 -15.32 11.86 5.31
CA GLY A 76 -15.18 10.74 6.23
C GLY A 76 -15.46 9.40 5.54
N GLU A 77 -16.56 9.32 4.79
CA GLU A 77 -16.99 8.09 4.13
C GLU A 77 -16.04 7.60 3.04
N ASN A 78 -15.35 8.51 2.34
CA ASN A 78 -14.44 8.23 1.21
C ASN A 78 -12.95 8.36 1.56
N GLY A 79 -12.60 8.58 2.84
CA GLY A 79 -11.21 8.61 3.31
C GLY A 79 -10.39 9.85 3.00
N GLY A 80 -11.07 11.00 2.90
CA GLY A 80 -10.43 12.30 2.69
C GLY A 80 -10.80 12.95 1.37
N VAL A 81 -11.49 12.21 0.48
CA VAL A 81 -11.74 12.65 -0.90
C VAL A 81 -13.22 12.93 -1.17
N ILE A 82 -13.50 14.04 -1.86
CA ILE A 82 -14.80 14.32 -2.48
C ILE A 82 -14.59 14.31 -3.98
N TYR A 83 -15.24 13.37 -4.64
CA TYR A 83 -15.16 13.23 -6.10
C TYR A 83 -16.05 14.25 -6.81
N ASP A 84 -15.73 14.55 -8.07
CA ASP A 84 -16.44 15.51 -8.91
C ASP A 84 -17.95 15.24 -9.04
N PHE A 85 -18.36 13.99 -9.24
CA PHE A 85 -19.77 13.60 -9.28
C PHE A 85 -20.50 13.78 -7.94
N GLN A 86 -19.75 13.93 -6.85
CA GLN A 86 -20.27 14.25 -5.51
C GLN A 86 -20.20 15.74 -5.20
N GLY A 87 -19.77 16.60 -6.14
CA GLY A 87 -19.60 18.04 -5.96
C GLY A 87 -18.21 18.48 -5.51
N GLY A 88 -17.22 17.58 -5.53
CA GLY A 88 -15.81 17.89 -5.28
C GLY A 88 -15.04 18.28 -6.54
N THR A 89 -13.71 18.21 -6.47
CA THR A 89 -12.80 18.59 -7.57
C THR A 89 -11.93 17.44 -8.06
N ILE A 90 -11.94 16.30 -7.37
CA ILE A 90 -11.15 15.12 -7.76
C ILE A 90 -11.91 14.35 -8.84
N PRO A 91 -11.35 14.18 -10.05
CA PRO A 91 -12.04 13.48 -11.13
C PRO A 91 -12.23 12.02 -10.77
N PHE A 92 -13.47 11.53 -10.87
CA PHE A 92 -13.74 10.11 -10.71
C PHE A 92 -13.43 9.34 -11.99
N THR A 93 -12.65 8.27 -11.86
CA THR A 93 -12.37 7.36 -12.97
C THR A 93 -12.21 5.93 -12.46
N HIS A 94 -12.82 4.98 -13.15
CA HIS A 94 -12.65 3.55 -12.88
C HIS A 94 -11.21 3.07 -13.10
N LYS A 95 -10.39 3.82 -13.86
CA LYS A 95 -8.96 3.52 -14.04
C LYS A 95 -8.15 3.66 -12.76
N ASN A 96 -8.68 4.34 -11.75
CA ASN A 96 -8.02 4.56 -10.47
C ASN A 96 -8.52 3.59 -9.38
N LEU A 97 -9.44 2.67 -9.70
CA LEU A 97 -9.83 1.60 -8.78
C LEU A 97 -8.63 0.69 -8.53
N GLY A 98 -8.34 0.39 -7.26
CA GLY A 98 -7.15 -0.37 -6.87
C GLY A 98 -5.86 0.43 -6.89
N LYS A 99 -5.92 1.70 -7.35
CA LYS A 99 -4.77 2.59 -7.43
C LYS A 99 -4.92 3.74 -6.45
N ASP A 100 -5.98 4.53 -6.54
CA ASP A 100 -6.21 5.69 -5.68
C ASP A 100 -7.32 5.45 -4.67
N TYR A 101 -8.25 4.53 -4.96
CA TYR A 101 -9.36 4.17 -4.08
C TYR A 101 -9.80 2.72 -4.24
N LEU A 102 -10.54 2.25 -3.24
CA LEU A 102 -11.23 0.97 -3.20
C LEU A 102 -12.75 1.17 -3.18
N ASN A 103 -13.49 0.30 -3.89
CA ASN A 103 -14.95 0.28 -3.81
C ASN A 103 -15.38 -0.50 -2.56
N TYR A 104 -16.28 0.10 -1.77
CA TYR A 104 -16.79 -0.56 -0.58
C TYR A 104 -18.28 -0.33 -0.40
N THR A 105 -19.03 -1.41 -0.29
CA THR A 105 -20.47 -1.38 -0.01
C THR A 105 -20.71 -2.10 1.32
N PRO A 106 -20.95 -1.38 2.43
CA PRO A 106 -21.16 -2.00 3.72
C PRO A 106 -22.33 -2.99 3.68
N PRO A 107 -22.24 -4.12 4.40
CA PRO A 107 -23.32 -5.08 4.46
C PRO A 107 -24.65 -4.43 4.87
N GLY A 108 -25.71 -4.66 4.08
CA GLY A 108 -27.05 -4.13 4.32
C GLY A 108 -27.29 -2.68 3.84
N LEU A 109 -26.33 -2.06 3.17
CA LEU A 109 -26.50 -0.77 2.50
C LEU A 109 -26.42 -0.92 0.99
N GLU A 110 -27.24 -0.18 0.25
CA GLU A 110 -27.18 -0.12 -1.22
C GLU A 110 -26.13 0.90 -1.74
N LYS A 111 -25.56 1.70 -0.84
CA LYS A 111 -24.62 2.78 -1.18
C LYS A 111 -23.18 2.26 -1.20
N THR A 112 -22.54 2.39 -2.36
CA THR A 112 -21.09 2.18 -2.51
C THR A 112 -20.32 3.45 -2.18
N TYR A 113 -19.20 3.27 -1.49
CA TYR A 113 -18.21 4.27 -1.11
C TYR A 113 -16.93 4.05 -1.90
N PHE A 114 -16.20 5.14 -2.13
CA PHE A 114 -14.95 5.15 -2.89
C PHE A 114 -13.84 5.56 -1.92
N VAL A 115 -13.32 4.58 -1.18
CA VAL A 115 -12.44 4.82 -0.03
C VAL A 115 -11.01 4.99 -0.52
N SER A 116 -10.42 6.18 -0.37
CA SER A 116 -9.05 6.43 -0.78
C SER A 116 -8.03 5.67 0.08
N TYR A 117 -6.92 5.26 -0.54
CA TYR A 117 -5.82 4.62 0.18
C TYR A 117 -5.12 5.58 1.14
N GLY A 118 -4.90 5.12 2.36
CA GLY A 118 -4.00 5.79 3.32
C GLY A 118 -2.69 5.06 3.53
N LEU A 119 -2.63 3.78 3.15
CA LEU A 119 -1.42 2.96 3.20
C LEU A 119 -1.32 2.15 1.92
N LYS A 120 -0.14 2.17 1.30
CA LYS A 120 0.20 1.39 0.10
C LYS A 120 1.52 0.66 0.29
N GLU A 121 1.82 -0.28 -0.61
CA GLU A 121 3.14 -0.87 -0.72
C GLU A 121 4.22 0.22 -0.88
N ASN A 122 5.41 0.00 -0.32
CA ASN A 122 6.49 0.98 -0.40
C ASN A 122 7.15 0.94 -1.79
N THR A 123 6.80 1.89 -2.65
CA THR A 123 7.37 1.99 -4.01
C THR A 123 8.61 2.89 -4.10
N PHE A 124 8.95 3.65 -3.06
CA PHE A 124 9.99 4.69 -3.14
C PHE A 124 11.39 4.17 -2.87
N CYS A 125 11.54 3.21 -1.97
CA CYS A 125 12.86 2.66 -1.69
C CYS A 125 13.17 1.55 -2.72
N LYS A 126 14.02 1.87 -3.70
CA LYS A 126 14.43 0.92 -4.77
C LYS A 126 15.00 -0.39 -4.22
N ASN A 127 15.71 -0.31 -3.08
CA ASN A 127 16.26 -1.47 -2.39
C ASN A 127 15.16 -2.38 -1.79
N VAL A 128 13.96 -1.85 -1.55
CA VAL A 128 12.78 -2.63 -1.13
C VAL A 128 12.02 -3.17 -2.34
N THR A 129 12.03 -2.42 -3.45
CA THR A 129 11.14 -2.74 -4.59
C THR A 129 11.71 -3.72 -5.59
N TYR A 130 13.02 -4.00 -5.62
CA TYR A 130 13.60 -4.62 -6.83
C TYR A 130 14.49 -5.86 -6.75
N LYS A 131 14.76 -6.48 -5.60
CA LYS A 131 15.37 -7.82 -5.61
C LYS A 131 14.88 -8.62 -4.43
N THR A 132 13.94 -9.52 -4.67
CA THR A 132 13.92 -10.77 -3.90
C THR A 132 15.16 -11.52 -4.38
N PRO A 133 16.21 -11.75 -3.56
CA PRO A 133 16.20 -12.01 -2.12
C PRO A 133 16.99 -10.99 -1.25
N ASP A 134 17.18 -9.74 -1.70
CA ASP A 134 17.88 -8.70 -0.92
C ASP A 134 17.06 -8.16 0.28
N TYR A 135 15.95 -8.82 0.60
CA TYR A 135 15.10 -8.50 1.73
C TYR A 135 14.77 -9.76 2.58
N PRO A 136 14.84 -9.66 3.93
CA PRO A 136 15.49 -8.63 4.71
C PRO A 136 16.99 -8.61 4.39
N TYR A 137 17.56 -7.40 4.38
CA TYR A 137 18.94 -7.14 3.99
C TYR A 137 19.88 -8.29 4.43
N PRO A 138 20.79 -8.84 3.59
CA PRO A 138 21.49 -10.13 3.78
C PRO A 138 22.28 -10.38 5.08
N ALA A 139 22.13 -9.56 6.11
CA ALA A 139 22.70 -9.72 7.44
C ALA A 139 21.78 -9.20 8.58
N THR A 140 20.50 -8.93 8.33
CA THR A 140 19.64 -8.17 9.26
C THR A 140 18.42 -8.97 9.71
N PRO A 141 18.44 -9.56 10.92
CA PRO A 141 17.24 -10.13 11.52
C PRO A 141 16.14 -9.06 11.64
N PHE A 142 14.87 -9.46 11.58
CA PHE A 142 13.72 -8.53 11.75
C PHE A 142 13.87 -7.57 12.95
N SER A 143 14.48 -8.03 14.05
CA SER A 143 14.77 -7.21 15.24
C SER A 143 15.64 -5.96 15.01
N LYS A 144 16.48 -5.94 13.97
CA LYS A 144 17.37 -4.83 13.61
C LYS A 144 16.91 -4.06 12.37
N LEU A 145 15.83 -4.53 11.74
CA LEU A 145 15.37 -4.08 10.44
C LEU A 145 15.03 -2.59 10.45
N ASN A 146 14.30 -2.14 11.47
CA ASN A 146 13.91 -0.73 11.61
C ASN A 146 15.12 0.23 11.65
N THR A 147 16.23 -0.19 12.27
CA THR A 147 17.46 0.62 12.35
C THR A 147 18.16 0.72 11.00
N ILE A 148 18.33 -0.39 10.29
CA ILE A 148 19.05 -0.40 9.01
C ILE A 148 18.23 0.27 7.90
N TYR A 149 16.92 0.08 7.90
CA TYR A 149 16.03 0.82 7.02
C TYR A 149 16.10 2.33 7.19
N SER A 150 16.20 2.77 8.45
CA SER A 150 16.33 4.20 8.72
C SER A 150 17.60 4.79 8.10
N GLN A 151 18.67 4.01 8.03
CA GLN A 151 19.97 4.43 7.51
C GLN A 151 20.01 4.38 5.97
N GLU A 152 19.51 3.31 5.35
CA GLU A 152 19.70 3.08 3.91
C GLU A 152 18.70 3.81 3.00
N CYS A 153 17.43 3.85 3.39
CA CYS A 153 16.42 4.60 2.62
C CYS A 153 16.47 6.11 2.95
N GLY A 154 17.48 6.57 3.71
CA GLY A 154 17.67 7.96 4.09
C GLY A 154 16.61 8.49 5.06
N PHE A 155 15.97 7.62 5.84
CA PHE A 155 14.92 8.04 6.75
C PHE A 155 15.50 8.69 8.01
N GLY A 156 15.58 10.02 8.02
CA GLY A 156 16.01 10.81 9.18
C GLY A 156 17.14 11.79 8.90
N THR A 157 17.62 11.89 7.65
CA THR A 157 18.50 13.00 7.26
C THR A 157 17.70 14.29 7.15
N SER A 158 18.33 15.43 7.44
CA SER A 158 17.74 16.77 7.26
C SER A 158 17.23 17.02 5.84
N ASP A 159 17.76 16.26 4.88
CA ASP A 159 17.44 16.39 3.46
C ASP A 159 16.11 15.72 3.11
N HIS A 160 15.63 14.77 3.93
CA HIS A 160 14.35 14.06 3.74
C HIS A 160 13.48 14.17 5.01
N PRO A 161 12.98 15.36 5.37
CA PRO A 161 12.11 15.56 6.54
C PRO A 161 10.78 14.79 6.45
N HIS A 162 10.47 14.24 5.27
CA HIS A 162 9.33 13.36 5.01
C HIS A 162 9.64 11.87 5.25
N ALA A 163 10.80 11.55 5.83
CA ALA A 163 11.17 10.20 6.23
C ALA A 163 10.16 9.50 7.16
N ALA A 164 9.40 10.27 7.93
CA ALA A 164 8.37 9.73 8.81
C ALA A 164 7.21 9.04 8.09
N PHE A 165 7.04 9.28 6.78
CA PHE A 165 5.91 8.79 5.99
C PHE A 165 6.13 7.42 5.32
N TYR A 166 7.30 6.83 5.57
CA TYR A 166 7.72 5.60 4.92
C TYR A 166 8.09 4.62 6.01
N GLY A 167 7.45 3.47 5.98
CA GLY A 167 7.82 2.31 6.75
C GLY A 167 8.38 1.24 5.84
N PHE A 168 8.92 0.20 6.46
CA PHE A 168 9.46 -0.92 5.72
C PHE A 168 8.38 -1.57 4.83
N PHE A 169 7.21 -1.83 5.41
CA PHE A 169 6.13 -2.55 4.74
C PHE A 169 5.26 -1.67 3.87
N GLY A 170 5.32 -0.35 4.01
CA GLY A 170 4.43 0.50 3.27
C GLY A 170 4.69 1.99 3.42
N GLN A 171 3.98 2.75 2.60
CA GLN A 171 4.01 4.20 2.59
C GLN A 171 2.65 4.74 3.03
N ASN A 172 2.65 5.55 4.09
CA ASN A 172 1.44 6.23 4.55
C ASN A 172 1.38 7.70 4.06
N ASN A 173 2.33 8.11 3.20
CA ASN A 173 2.29 9.43 2.56
C ASN A 173 1.11 9.61 1.61
N VAL A 174 0.52 8.52 1.13
CA VAL A 174 -0.62 8.48 0.20
C VAL A 174 -1.93 8.93 0.80
N MET A 175 -2.03 8.95 2.14
CA MET A 175 -3.19 9.53 2.83
C MET A 175 -3.35 11.02 2.46
N THR A 176 -4.55 11.38 2.00
CA THR A 176 -4.93 12.76 1.66
C THR A 176 -4.61 13.69 2.81
N LYS A 177 -3.76 14.69 2.59
CA LYS A 177 -3.29 15.57 3.69
C LYS A 177 -4.45 16.38 4.25
N LEU A 178 -4.46 16.60 5.56
CA LEU A 178 -5.53 17.34 6.21
C LEU A 178 -5.60 18.79 5.71
N CYS A 179 -4.46 19.46 5.60
CA CYS A 179 -4.37 20.89 5.33
C CYS A 179 -3.22 21.22 4.36
N TYR A 180 -3.32 22.33 3.65
CA TYR A 180 -2.22 22.81 2.80
C TYR A 180 -1.28 23.75 3.59
N LEU A 181 -0.04 23.85 3.13
CA LEU A 181 0.99 24.69 3.76
C LEU A 181 0.67 26.19 3.62
N THR A 182 0.01 26.78 4.62
CA THR A 182 0.00 28.24 4.84
C THR A 182 0.66 28.59 6.16
N LYS A 183 1.18 29.82 6.27
CA LYS A 183 1.75 30.35 7.51
C LYS A 183 0.76 30.32 8.69
N ASP A 184 -0.53 30.38 8.39
CA ASP A 184 -1.61 30.51 9.39
C ASP A 184 -2.47 29.22 9.54
N SER A 185 -2.13 28.14 8.85
CA SER A 185 -2.83 26.86 9.00
C SER A 185 -2.59 26.30 10.40
N GLY A 186 -3.65 26.24 11.23
CA GLY A 186 -3.64 25.67 12.59
C GLY A 186 -3.39 24.16 12.66
N CYS A 187 -3.05 23.54 11.53
CA CYS A 187 -2.68 22.15 11.45
C CYS A 187 -1.22 22.02 11.89
N GLU A 188 -0.88 21.03 12.69
CA GLU A 188 0.49 20.80 13.14
C GLU A 188 1.07 19.53 12.50
N GLY A 189 2.39 19.50 12.30
CA GLY A 189 3.13 18.31 11.89
C GLY A 189 2.75 17.73 10.51
N PHE A 190 2.60 16.40 10.48
CA PHE A 190 2.45 15.58 9.27
C PHE A 190 1.12 15.75 8.52
N ALA A 191 0.21 16.56 9.08
CA ALA A 191 -1.07 16.93 8.50
C ALA A 191 -0.95 17.92 7.32
N LYS A 192 0.23 18.51 7.07
CA LYS A 192 0.45 19.51 6.02
C LYS A 192 0.93 18.90 4.70
N GLY A 193 0.25 19.26 3.60
CA GLY A 193 0.65 18.95 2.22
C GLY A 193 1.18 20.17 1.45
N ARG A 194 2.09 19.94 0.49
CA ARG A 194 2.51 20.96 -0.49
C ARG A 194 1.48 21.15 -1.60
N GLU A 195 0.74 20.10 -1.94
CA GLU A 195 -0.23 20.10 -3.02
C GLU A 195 -1.56 20.66 -2.52
N ILE A 196 -1.83 21.94 -2.85
CA ILE A 196 -3.01 22.67 -2.37
C ILE A 196 -4.31 21.92 -2.74
N GLY A 197 -4.39 21.39 -3.96
CA GLY A 197 -5.61 20.79 -4.52
C GLY A 197 -6.01 19.43 -3.92
N LEU A 198 -5.10 18.74 -3.22
CA LEU A 198 -5.33 17.38 -2.72
C LEU A 198 -5.50 17.32 -1.20
N THR A 199 -5.84 18.44 -0.55
CA THR A 199 -6.02 18.46 0.91
C THR A 199 -7.49 18.35 1.29
N ILE A 200 -7.78 17.73 2.44
CA ILE A 200 -9.14 17.62 2.99
C ILE A 200 -9.74 19.01 3.20
N GLN A 201 -8.95 19.95 3.74
CA GLN A 201 -9.34 21.35 3.89
C GLN A 201 -9.79 21.95 2.56
N ARG A 202 -8.96 21.83 1.51
CA ARG A 202 -9.27 22.41 0.20
C ARG A 202 -10.51 21.78 -0.44
N GLN A 203 -10.65 20.47 -0.33
CA GLN A 203 -11.82 19.76 -0.87
C GLN A 203 -13.12 20.20 -0.16
N LEU A 204 -13.06 20.47 1.15
CA LEU A 204 -14.21 21.01 1.89
C LEU A 204 -14.52 22.46 1.47
N GLU A 205 -13.51 23.31 1.28
CA GLU A 205 -13.68 24.67 0.75
C GLU A 205 -14.36 24.67 -0.63
N ASP A 206 -13.86 23.84 -1.56
CA ASP A 206 -14.39 23.73 -2.91
C ASP A 206 -15.82 23.16 -2.90
N TYR A 207 -16.09 22.15 -2.07
CA TYR A 207 -17.43 21.58 -1.92
C TYR A 207 -18.44 22.61 -1.40
N ILE A 208 -18.09 23.36 -0.34
CA ILE A 208 -18.97 24.40 0.20
C ILE A 208 -19.16 25.52 -0.83
N THR A 209 -18.11 25.93 -1.51
CA THR A 209 -18.17 26.97 -2.56
C THR A 209 -19.14 26.60 -3.67
N ASN A 210 -19.13 25.32 -4.11
CA ASN A 210 -19.97 24.85 -5.20
C ASN A 210 -21.42 24.55 -4.77
N ASN A 211 -21.65 24.11 -3.53
CA ASN A 211 -22.97 23.66 -3.07
C ASN A 211 -23.74 24.70 -2.25
N LEU A 212 -23.08 25.71 -1.68
CA LEU A 212 -23.76 26.77 -0.91
C LEU A 212 -24.81 27.54 -1.75
N PRO A 213 -24.55 27.93 -3.02
CA PRO A 213 -25.54 28.60 -3.85
C PRO A 213 -26.80 27.75 -4.12
N VAL A 214 -26.69 26.42 -4.06
CA VAL A 214 -27.83 25.50 -4.21
C VAL A 214 -28.69 25.48 -2.95
N CYS A 215 -28.09 25.61 -1.77
CA CYS A 215 -28.82 25.68 -0.50
C CYS A 215 -29.53 27.03 -0.30
N VAL A 216 -28.87 28.13 -0.66
CA VAL A 216 -29.33 29.48 -0.33
C VAL A 216 -30.32 29.99 -1.37
N ASN A 217 -31.58 30.13 -0.96
CA ASN A 217 -32.63 30.74 -1.77
C ASN A 217 -32.99 32.15 -1.24
N PHE A 218 -32.37 33.18 -1.83
CA PHE A 218 -32.61 34.57 -1.43
C PHE A 218 -34.01 35.09 -1.79
N SER A 219 -34.74 34.43 -2.70
CA SER A 219 -36.09 34.88 -3.10
C SER A 219 -37.09 34.90 -1.95
N VAL A 220 -36.88 34.08 -0.92
CA VAL A 220 -37.69 34.02 0.31
C VAL A 220 -37.68 35.36 1.06
N PHE A 221 -36.64 36.16 0.86
CA PHE A 221 -36.48 37.44 1.52
C PHE A 221 -36.94 38.65 0.68
N THR A 222 -37.15 38.47 -0.62
CA THR A 222 -37.53 39.57 -1.54
C THR A 222 -38.81 40.26 -1.09
N ASN A 223 -39.82 39.49 -0.71
CA ASN A 223 -41.12 40.01 -0.27
C ASN A 223 -41.05 40.70 1.10
N ARG A 224 -40.15 40.25 1.98
CA ARG A 224 -40.04 40.81 3.35
C ARG A 224 -39.23 42.10 3.38
N MET A 225 -38.18 42.19 2.57
CA MET A 225 -37.26 43.33 2.57
C MET A 225 -37.55 44.36 1.48
N ASN A 226 -38.51 44.10 0.59
CA ASN A 226 -38.77 44.90 -0.61
C ASN A 226 -37.48 45.17 -1.42
N ALA A 227 -36.65 44.14 -1.54
CA ALA A 227 -35.33 44.20 -2.17
C ALA A 227 -35.03 42.87 -2.88
N ASN A 228 -34.58 42.94 -4.12
CA ASN A 228 -34.10 41.76 -4.83
C ASN A 228 -32.63 41.50 -4.46
N ILE A 229 -32.36 40.33 -3.90
CA ILE A 229 -31.02 39.92 -3.47
C ILE A 229 -30.55 38.78 -4.37
N THR A 230 -29.46 39.01 -5.08
CA THR A 230 -28.87 38.02 -5.99
C THR A 230 -27.37 37.88 -5.71
N PRO A 231 -26.80 36.66 -5.74
CA PRO A 231 -25.36 36.50 -5.66
C PRO A 231 -24.70 37.15 -6.89
N GLU A 232 -23.61 37.87 -6.69
CA GLU A 232 -22.85 38.49 -7.78
C GLU A 232 -21.71 37.58 -8.27
N GLU A 233 -21.05 36.91 -7.35
CA GLU A 233 -19.97 35.95 -7.62
C GLU A 233 -20.10 34.70 -6.74
N LYS A 234 -19.23 33.70 -6.97
CA LYS A 234 -19.12 32.54 -6.08
C LYS A 234 -18.66 32.99 -4.68
N PRO A 235 -19.18 32.38 -3.60
CA PRO A 235 -18.71 32.68 -2.26
C PRO A 235 -17.23 32.29 -2.10
N PHE A 236 -16.46 33.11 -1.40
CA PHE A 236 -15.11 32.76 -0.97
C PHE A 236 -15.22 32.00 0.36
N VAL A 237 -14.69 30.78 0.42
CA VAL A 237 -14.76 29.92 1.60
C VAL A 237 -13.35 29.63 2.10
N GLU A 238 -13.16 29.77 3.40
CA GLU A 238 -11.94 29.40 4.11
C GLU A 238 -12.31 28.44 5.24
N VAL A 239 -11.59 27.32 5.32
CA VAL A 239 -11.83 26.28 6.32
C VAL A 239 -10.60 26.16 7.21
N SER A 240 -10.79 26.15 8.52
CA SER A 240 -9.76 25.83 9.50
C SER A 240 -10.14 24.56 10.27
N ILE A 241 -9.33 23.51 10.13
CA ILE A 241 -9.55 22.23 10.81
C ILE A 241 -8.69 22.21 12.09
N LEU A 242 -9.35 22.25 13.24
CA LEU A 242 -8.73 22.11 14.56
C LEU A 242 -8.92 20.66 15.07
N PRO A 243 -8.22 20.25 16.16
CA PRO A 243 -8.37 18.90 16.71
C PRO A 243 -9.81 18.55 17.11
N SER A 244 -10.56 19.52 17.66
CA SER A 244 -11.91 19.29 18.21
C SER A 244 -13.07 19.81 17.36
N GLU A 245 -12.79 20.69 16.39
CA GLU A 245 -13.83 21.38 15.61
C GLU A 245 -13.30 21.91 14.28
N ILE A 246 -14.22 22.30 13.41
CA ILE A 246 -13.92 22.89 12.10
C ILE A 246 -14.56 24.28 12.08
N ILE A 247 -13.76 25.31 11.82
CA ILE A 247 -14.21 26.70 11.69
C ILE A 247 -14.31 27.02 10.20
N ILE A 248 -15.43 27.59 9.78
CA ILE A 248 -15.72 27.88 8.38
C ILE A 248 -16.05 29.35 8.28
N PHE A 249 -15.28 30.06 7.48
CA PHE A 249 -15.46 31.46 7.20
C PHE A 249 -15.86 31.63 5.73
N VAL A 250 -16.94 32.38 5.49
CA VAL A 250 -17.50 32.58 4.15
C VAL A 250 -17.69 34.06 3.88
N ARG A 251 -17.11 34.57 2.80
CA ARG A 251 -17.40 35.91 2.25
C ARG A 251 -18.32 35.76 1.05
N TYR A 252 -19.54 36.27 1.13
CA TYR A 252 -20.55 36.14 0.08
C TYR A 252 -20.85 37.51 -0.56
N PRO A 253 -20.38 37.78 -1.78
CA PRO A 253 -20.73 39.00 -2.52
C PRO A 253 -22.17 38.95 -3.04
N LEU A 254 -23.02 39.81 -2.48
CA LEU A 254 -24.43 39.93 -2.84
C LEU A 254 -24.72 41.27 -3.49
N ARG A 255 -25.46 41.23 -4.59
CA ARG A 255 -26.04 42.41 -5.25
C ARG A 255 -27.47 42.61 -4.74
N ILE A 256 -27.71 43.76 -4.12
CA ILE A 256 -28.99 44.12 -3.52
C ILE A 256 -29.59 45.25 -4.34
N SER A 257 -30.78 45.01 -4.90
CA SER A 257 -31.52 45.99 -5.69
C SER A 257 -32.82 46.36 -5.02
N PHE A 258 -32.95 47.62 -4.61
CA PHE A 258 -34.21 48.20 -4.13
C PHE A 258 -34.98 48.83 -5.29
N GLU A 259 -36.30 48.89 -5.15
CA GLU A 259 -37.15 49.60 -6.11
C GLU A 259 -36.72 51.07 -6.22
N ASN A 260 -36.49 51.56 -7.43
CA ASN A 260 -36.06 52.93 -7.74
C ASN A 260 -34.69 53.36 -7.17
N GLN A 261 -33.82 52.42 -6.77
CA GLN A 261 -32.44 52.73 -6.37
C GLN A 261 -31.44 51.98 -7.25
N LYS A 262 -30.23 52.54 -7.40
CA LYS A 262 -29.13 51.81 -8.05
C LYS A 262 -28.77 50.59 -7.19
N PRO A 263 -28.56 49.41 -7.78
CA PRO A 263 -28.13 48.23 -7.04
C PRO A 263 -26.84 48.49 -6.28
N VAL A 264 -26.72 47.93 -5.09
CA VAL A 264 -25.54 48.02 -4.23
C VAL A 264 -24.97 46.63 -4.03
N THR A 265 -23.69 46.46 -4.33
CA THR A 265 -22.94 45.25 -4.01
C THR A 265 -22.41 45.33 -2.59
N ARG A 266 -22.61 44.26 -1.81
CA ARG A 266 -22.05 44.10 -0.48
C ARG A 266 -21.53 42.68 -0.30
N THR A 267 -20.30 42.58 0.18
CA THR A 267 -19.74 41.32 0.68
C THR A 267 -20.15 41.16 2.12
N LEU A 268 -20.91 40.10 2.41
CA LEU A 268 -21.31 39.73 3.76
C LEU A 268 -20.43 38.59 4.26
N ASP A 269 -19.95 38.74 5.50
CA ASP A 269 -19.09 37.76 6.15
C ASP A 269 -19.90 36.87 7.10
N TYR A 270 -19.72 35.57 6.96
CA TYR A 270 -20.35 34.54 7.78
C TYR A 270 -19.28 33.68 8.42
N GLN A 271 -19.55 33.23 9.64
CA GLN A 271 -18.71 32.28 10.34
C GLN A 271 -19.60 31.25 11.01
N THR A 272 -19.23 29.97 10.87
CA THR A 272 -19.84 28.88 11.62
C THR A 272 -18.78 27.91 12.10
N THR A 273 -19.10 27.22 13.19
CA THR A 273 -18.25 26.17 13.77
C THR A 273 -19.01 24.86 13.77
N VAL A 274 -18.36 23.82 13.26
CA VAL A 274 -18.85 22.44 13.25
C VAL A 274 -18.07 21.63 14.27
N LYS A 275 -18.75 21.11 15.29
CA LYS A 275 -18.15 20.33 16.38
C LYS A 275 -17.88 18.88 15.94
N VAL A 276 -16.89 18.71 15.06
CA VAL A 276 -16.40 17.41 14.58
C VAL A 276 -14.90 17.35 14.79
N ARG A 277 -14.43 16.30 15.46
CA ARG A 277 -13.02 16.08 15.82
C ARG A 277 -12.20 15.49 14.66
N LEU A 278 -12.38 16.03 13.45
CA LEU A 278 -11.75 15.51 12.24
C LEU A 278 -10.21 15.55 12.34
N GLY A 279 -9.64 16.61 12.91
CA GLY A 279 -8.21 16.72 13.12
C GLY A 279 -7.66 15.64 14.06
N LEU A 280 -8.38 15.33 15.15
CA LEU A 280 -8.01 14.25 16.07
C LEU A 280 -8.06 12.87 15.40
N ILE A 281 -9.14 12.57 14.68
CA ILE A 281 -9.31 11.28 13.98
C ILE A 281 -8.23 11.10 12.92
N TYR A 282 -7.95 12.14 12.15
CA TYR A 282 -6.88 12.12 11.16
C TYR A 282 -5.53 11.78 11.79
N ASN A 283 -5.17 12.45 12.88
CA ASN A 283 -3.91 12.20 13.58
C ASN A 283 -3.84 10.79 14.18
N PHE A 284 -4.95 10.26 14.68
CA PHE A 284 -5.04 8.88 15.17
C PHE A 284 -4.81 7.86 14.04
N ILE A 285 -5.51 8.00 12.91
CA ILE A 285 -5.33 7.10 11.76
C ILE A 285 -3.89 7.17 11.26
N TYR A 286 -3.34 8.38 11.14
CA TYR A 286 -1.97 8.58 10.69
C TYR A 286 -0.95 7.88 11.61
N ASP A 287 -1.11 8.01 12.93
CA ASP A 287 -0.26 7.34 13.93
C ASP A 287 -0.33 5.82 13.79
N VAL A 288 -1.54 5.27 13.73
CA VAL A 288 -1.78 3.83 13.57
C VAL A 288 -1.15 3.29 12.27
N LEU A 289 -1.42 3.92 11.12
CA LEU A 289 -0.83 3.49 9.84
C LEU A 289 0.69 3.69 9.81
N SER A 290 1.22 4.66 10.56
CA SER A 290 2.67 4.83 10.70
C SER A 290 3.31 3.72 11.51
N LEU A 291 2.65 3.23 12.57
CA LEU A 291 3.13 2.09 13.33
C LEU A 291 3.06 0.80 12.51
N ASP A 292 1.94 0.59 11.83
CA ASP A 292 1.69 -0.55 10.95
C ASP A 292 2.74 -0.68 9.84
N SER A 293 2.99 0.41 9.10
CA SER A 293 4.03 0.43 8.07
C SER A 293 5.45 0.15 8.58
N LYS A 294 5.75 0.40 9.87
CA LYS A 294 7.11 0.36 10.43
C LYS A 294 7.42 -0.87 11.27
N ARG A 295 6.43 -1.50 11.89
CA ARG A 295 6.63 -2.56 12.88
C ARG A 295 6.15 -3.91 12.35
N THR A 296 7.08 -4.86 12.25
CA THR A 296 6.92 -6.23 11.71
C THR A 296 6.03 -7.16 12.55
N GLY A 297 5.16 -6.62 13.39
CA GLY A 297 4.36 -7.40 14.34
C GLY A 297 3.26 -6.55 14.97
N PHE A 298 2.97 -5.42 14.34
CA PHE A 298 1.91 -4.54 14.78
C PHE A 298 0.60 -5.07 14.21
N ASP A 299 -0.25 -5.59 15.09
CA ASP A 299 -1.60 -6.01 14.73
C ASP A 299 -2.52 -4.80 14.89
N ILE A 300 -3.00 -4.24 13.77
CA ILE A 300 -3.81 -3.03 13.79
C ILE A 300 -5.11 -3.18 14.60
N THR A 301 -5.59 -4.40 14.82
CA THR A 301 -6.82 -4.69 15.57
C THR A 301 -6.58 -4.79 17.09
N LYS A 302 -5.33 -5.05 17.51
CA LYS A 302 -4.97 -5.21 18.93
C LYS A 302 -4.08 -4.08 19.45
N ASP A 303 -3.08 -3.69 18.67
CA ASP A 303 -2.00 -2.80 19.12
C ASP A 303 -2.36 -1.32 19.01
N TYR A 304 -3.41 -0.97 18.26
CA TYR A 304 -3.92 0.40 18.20
C TYR A 304 -4.32 0.94 19.58
N LEU A 305 -4.63 0.07 20.54
CA LEU A 305 -4.92 0.41 21.94
C LEU A 305 -3.75 1.11 22.64
N SER A 306 -2.52 0.89 22.15
CA SER A 306 -1.31 1.57 22.64
C SER A 306 -1.12 2.98 22.05
N SER A 307 -1.93 3.36 21.05
CA SER A 307 -1.88 4.70 20.47
C SER A 307 -2.26 5.75 21.53
N PHE A 308 -1.58 6.89 21.46
CA PHE A 308 -1.83 8.04 22.34
C PHE A 308 -3.30 8.49 22.34
N TYR A 309 -4.01 8.27 21.24
CA TYR A 309 -5.38 8.74 21.03
C TYR A 309 -6.48 7.74 21.43
N TYR A 310 -6.14 6.52 21.88
CA TYR A 310 -7.15 5.50 22.21
C TYR A 310 -8.15 5.99 23.27
N ASN A 311 -7.67 6.71 24.29
CA ASN A 311 -8.49 7.21 25.39
C ASN A 311 -9.49 8.30 24.98
N ASP A 312 -9.45 8.79 23.74
CA ASP A 312 -10.37 9.82 23.26
C ASP A 312 -11.77 9.30 22.87
N GLY A 313 -11.99 7.99 22.98
CA GLY A 313 -13.25 7.33 22.64
C GLY A 313 -13.44 7.15 21.13
N LEU A 314 -12.34 6.90 20.43
CA LEU A 314 -12.33 6.50 19.02
C LEU A 314 -12.41 4.97 18.94
N GLU A 315 -13.29 4.47 18.07
CA GLU A 315 -13.45 3.03 17.84
C GLU A 315 -12.89 2.68 16.47
N LEU A 316 -11.85 1.84 16.44
CA LEU A 316 -11.24 1.34 15.21
C LEU A 316 -11.83 -0.03 14.86
N ARG A 317 -12.10 -0.24 13.58
CA ARG A 317 -12.51 -1.53 13.02
C ARG A 317 -11.76 -1.78 11.72
N LYS A 318 -11.12 -2.94 11.60
CA LYS A 318 -10.58 -3.46 10.34
C LYS A 318 -11.66 -4.27 9.63
N ILE A 319 -11.78 -4.09 8.32
CA ILE A 319 -12.66 -4.85 7.43
C ILE A 319 -11.77 -5.51 6.40
N ASN A 320 -11.66 -6.82 6.53
CA ASN A 320 -10.82 -7.60 5.63
C ASN A 320 -11.55 -7.85 4.31
N ASN A 321 -10.85 -7.70 3.20
CA ASN A 321 -11.30 -8.08 1.86
C ASN A 321 -12.74 -7.59 1.56
N PRO A 322 -12.99 -6.26 1.61
CA PRO A 322 -14.33 -5.66 1.58
C PRO A 322 -15.02 -5.82 0.22
N MET A 323 -14.31 -6.25 -0.83
CA MET A 323 -14.87 -6.54 -2.15
C MET A 323 -15.28 -8.02 -2.23
N PRO A 324 -16.56 -8.33 -2.46
CA PRO A 324 -17.00 -9.72 -2.57
C PRO A 324 -16.39 -10.39 -3.81
N ALA A 325 -15.82 -11.59 -3.63
CA ALA A 325 -15.24 -12.42 -4.69
C ALA A 325 -16.22 -12.74 -5.85
N SER A 326 -17.53 -12.55 -5.65
CA SER A 326 -18.58 -12.99 -6.55
C SER A 326 -18.73 -12.19 -7.84
N ASN A 327 -18.03 -11.07 -8.03
CA ASN A 327 -18.38 -10.10 -9.07
C ASN A 327 -17.40 -9.90 -10.23
N SER A 328 -16.26 -10.59 -10.31
CA SER A 328 -15.44 -10.52 -11.53
C SER A 328 -14.27 -11.50 -11.54
N TYR A 329 -14.30 -12.45 -12.47
CA TYR A 329 -13.15 -13.30 -12.85
C TYR A 329 -12.02 -12.51 -13.57
N TYR A 330 -12.19 -11.19 -13.75
CA TYR A 330 -11.36 -10.32 -14.60
C TYR A 330 -10.80 -9.07 -13.90
N PHE A 331 -11.10 -8.88 -12.63
CA PHE A 331 -10.45 -7.91 -11.77
C PHE A 331 -9.87 -8.74 -10.61
N ALA A 332 -8.80 -8.42 -9.90
CA ALA A 332 -7.67 -7.50 -10.04
C ALA A 332 -6.96 -7.53 -8.67
N PRO A 333 -5.65 -7.29 -8.57
CA PRO A 333 -4.79 -7.49 -7.37
C PRO A 333 -5.22 -6.87 -6.02
N PHE A 334 -6.38 -6.21 -5.93
CA PHE A 334 -6.86 -5.46 -4.77
C PHE A 334 -8.05 -6.10 -4.03
N TYR A 335 -8.38 -7.38 -4.28
CA TYR A 335 -9.40 -8.10 -3.48
C TYR A 335 -9.01 -8.27 -2.02
N TYR A 336 -7.70 -8.32 -1.79
CA TYR A 336 -7.10 -8.55 -0.49
C TYR A 336 -6.77 -7.26 0.23
N ASP A 337 -7.15 -6.12 -0.36
CA ASP A 337 -7.00 -4.82 0.28
C ASP A 337 -8.00 -4.67 1.42
N ASP A 338 -7.60 -4.00 2.48
CA ASP A 338 -8.41 -3.83 3.68
C ASP A 338 -8.98 -2.42 3.79
N ILE A 339 -10.01 -2.26 4.64
CA ILE A 339 -10.50 -0.95 5.06
C ILE A 339 -10.41 -0.82 6.58
N ILE A 340 -9.84 0.29 7.02
CA ILE A 340 -9.93 0.74 8.41
C ILE A 340 -11.06 1.75 8.53
N GLU A 341 -11.95 1.52 9.47
CA GLU A 341 -12.99 2.45 9.89
C GLU A 341 -12.70 2.97 11.29
N VAL A 342 -12.71 4.29 11.45
CA VAL A 342 -12.65 4.96 12.74
C VAL A 342 -13.96 5.69 13.00
N LYS A 343 -14.65 5.25 14.05
CA LYS A 343 -15.91 5.84 14.50
C LYS A 343 -15.68 6.71 15.71
N ASP A 344 -16.17 7.94 15.64
CA ASP A 344 -16.18 8.90 16.74
C ASP A 344 -17.61 9.13 17.25
N ARG A 345 -17.90 8.64 18.45
CA ARG A 345 -19.22 8.81 19.09
C ARG A 345 -19.45 10.21 19.68
N LYS A 346 -18.40 11.00 19.91
CA LYS A 346 -18.51 12.36 20.45
C LYS A 346 -18.73 13.41 19.35
N SER A 347 -18.36 13.10 18.11
CA SER A 347 -18.67 13.92 16.93
C SER A 347 -19.96 13.45 16.28
N LEU A 348 -20.90 14.37 16.01
CA LEU A 348 -22.14 14.07 15.31
C LEU A 348 -22.20 14.81 13.99
N VAL A 349 -22.39 14.06 12.90
CA VAL A 349 -22.65 14.58 11.56
C VAL A 349 -24.01 14.06 11.11
N ASN A 350 -24.93 14.97 10.76
CA ASN A 350 -26.31 14.62 10.40
C ASN A 350 -27.01 13.71 11.43
N GLY A 351 -26.74 13.95 12.72
CA GLY A 351 -27.32 13.21 13.85
C GLY A 351 -26.69 11.82 14.11
N ARG A 352 -25.66 11.44 13.37
CA ARG A 352 -24.98 10.14 13.48
C ARG A 352 -23.54 10.31 13.97
N PRO A 353 -22.98 9.33 14.70
CA PRO A 353 -21.55 9.30 14.99
C PRO A 353 -20.73 9.47 13.71
N PHE A 354 -19.73 10.36 13.76
CA PHE A 354 -18.87 10.58 12.62
C PHE A 354 -18.02 9.33 12.34
N LEU A 355 -17.87 9.00 11.06
CA LEU A 355 -17.16 7.82 10.59
C LEU A 355 -16.14 8.26 9.55
N PHE A 356 -14.89 7.84 9.74
CA PHE A 356 -13.80 8.06 8.80
C PHE A 356 -13.28 6.71 8.32
N ARG A 357 -13.09 6.54 7.02
CA ARG A 357 -12.59 5.30 6.41
C ARG A 357 -11.26 5.51 5.74
N VAL A 358 -10.45 4.48 5.61
CA VAL A 358 -9.23 4.53 4.82
C VAL A 358 -8.89 3.14 4.29
N ALA A 359 -8.47 3.04 3.04
CA ALA A 359 -8.07 1.76 2.45
C ALA A 359 -6.58 1.48 2.72
N ILE A 360 -6.26 0.21 2.90
CA ILE A 360 -4.90 -0.33 3.00
C ILE A 360 -4.72 -1.29 1.83
N GLN A 361 -3.69 -1.07 1.02
CA GLN A 361 -3.33 -2.01 -0.04
C GLN A 361 -2.72 -3.26 0.58
N ASN A 362 -3.05 -4.44 0.07
CA ASN A 362 -2.38 -5.68 0.47
C ASN A 362 -0.89 -5.63 0.12
N ARG A 363 -0.04 -6.11 1.01
CA ARG A 363 1.42 -6.04 0.91
C ARG A 363 2.01 -7.44 0.93
N LYS A 364 3.21 -7.57 0.38
CA LYS A 364 3.90 -8.86 0.36
C LYS A 364 4.23 -9.30 1.78
N PRO A 365 4.11 -10.61 2.09
CA PRO A 365 4.72 -11.15 3.29
C PRO A 365 6.23 -10.97 3.24
N ALA A 366 6.87 -11.10 4.40
CA ALA A 366 8.30 -10.97 4.58
C ALA A 366 8.85 -12.23 5.25
N LEU A 367 9.83 -12.89 4.63
CA LEU A 367 10.54 -14.03 5.20
C LEU A 367 11.78 -13.55 5.96
N ASP A 368 12.04 -14.02 7.18
CA ASP A 368 13.27 -13.68 7.92
C ASP A 368 14.49 -14.26 7.21
N LEU A 369 15.67 -13.66 7.41
CA LEU A 369 16.89 -14.12 6.73
C LEU A 369 17.22 -15.56 7.15
N ILE A 370 17.32 -16.46 6.17
CA ILE A 370 17.79 -17.84 6.36
C ILE A 370 19.28 -17.89 6.02
N ASN A 371 20.12 -18.05 7.04
CA ASN A 371 21.56 -18.17 6.83
C ASN A 371 21.92 -19.52 6.20
N ASN A 372 23.03 -19.56 5.47
CA ASN A 372 23.66 -20.82 5.07
C ASN A 372 23.99 -21.66 6.31
N ILE A 373 23.81 -22.97 6.18
CA ILE A 373 23.97 -23.93 7.28
C ILE A 373 25.07 -24.91 6.91
N THR A 374 26.02 -25.10 7.82
CA THR A 374 27.03 -26.16 7.70
C THR A 374 26.71 -27.28 8.69
N VAL A 375 26.73 -28.51 8.20
CA VAL A 375 26.39 -29.72 8.94
C VAL A 375 27.62 -30.61 8.94
N ASP A 376 28.29 -30.72 10.08
CA ASP A 376 29.44 -31.63 10.21
C ASP A 376 28.97 -33.00 10.71
N LEU A 377 29.08 -34.01 9.84
CA LEU A 377 28.78 -35.41 10.13
C LEU A 377 29.93 -36.14 10.85
N SER A 378 31.04 -35.46 11.16
CA SER A 378 32.23 -36.07 11.79
C SER A 378 32.05 -36.52 13.24
N ASN A 379 30.92 -36.22 13.88
CA ASN A 379 30.72 -36.54 15.28
C ASN A 379 30.72 -38.07 15.49
N LYS A 380 31.80 -38.59 16.07
CA LYS A 380 32.10 -40.04 16.20
C LYS A 380 31.04 -40.82 16.97
N ASP A 381 30.18 -40.14 17.73
CA ASP A 381 29.12 -40.75 18.52
C ASP A 381 27.79 -40.90 17.75
N MET A 382 27.73 -40.51 16.47
CA MET A 382 26.55 -40.78 15.64
C MET A 382 26.47 -42.26 15.24
N PRO A 383 25.37 -42.96 15.56
CA PRO A 383 25.12 -44.29 15.04
C PRO A 383 25.07 -44.24 13.51
N ARG A 384 25.78 -45.17 12.84
CA ARG A 384 25.90 -45.22 11.37
C ARG A 384 24.57 -45.19 10.62
N ASP A 385 23.48 -45.58 11.27
CA ASP A 385 22.15 -45.73 10.67
C ASP A 385 21.13 -44.68 11.12
N LYS A 386 21.50 -43.70 11.97
CA LYS A 386 20.55 -42.66 12.41
C LYS A 386 20.77 -41.36 11.64
N PRO A 387 19.72 -40.78 11.02
CA PRO A 387 19.84 -39.49 10.34
C PRO A 387 20.11 -38.37 11.35
N VAL A 388 20.91 -37.37 10.94
CA VAL A 388 20.96 -36.07 11.64
C VAL A 388 19.67 -35.34 11.30
N ILE A 389 18.92 -34.95 12.33
CA ILE A 389 17.75 -34.11 12.13
C ILE A 389 18.19 -32.65 12.29
N ILE A 390 18.13 -31.90 11.19
CA ILE A 390 18.26 -30.43 11.24
C ILE A 390 16.88 -29.83 11.33
N SER A 391 16.73 -28.82 12.17
CA SER A 391 15.51 -28.03 12.29
C SER A 391 15.84 -26.57 12.06
N ILE A 392 15.32 -26.00 10.98
CA ILE A 392 15.49 -24.59 10.63
C ILE A 392 14.18 -23.89 10.96
N PRO A 393 14.13 -22.99 11.96
CA PRO A 393 12.95 -22.20 12.20
C PRO A 393 12.74 -21.23 11.02
N LEU A 394 11.57 -21.31 10.41
CA LEU A 394 11.09 -20.34 9.44
C LEU A 394 10.28 -19.30 10.22
N ASN A 395 10.65 -18.05 10.05
CA ASN A 395 9.91 -16.93 10.61
C ASN A 395 9.51 -16.05 9.44
N SER A 396 8.23 -15.76 9.30
CA SER A 396 7.77 -14.79 8.32
C SER A 396 6.66 -13.96 8.93
N PHE A 397 6.43 -12.81 8.32
CA PHE A 397 5.47 -11.84 8.78
C PHE A 397 4.68 -11.31 7.59
N ASP A 398 3.36 -11.36 7.69
CA ASP A 398 2.47 -10.65 6.80
C ASP A 398 2.05 -9.32 7.44
N PRO A 399 2.36 -8.17 6.82
CA PRO A 399 1.96 -6.86 7.32
C PRO A 399 0.46 -6.66 7.43
N ASP A 400 -0.33 -7.42 6.70
CA ASP A 400 -1.79 -7.30 6.64
C ASP A 400 -2.49 -8.34 7.55
N ASP A 401 -1.75 -8.93 8.49
CA ASP A 401 -2.23 -9.90 9.49
C ASP A 401 -2.85 -11.18 8.88
N ASN A 402 -2.53 -11.48 7.62
CA ASN A 402 -3.02 -12.67 6.93
C ASN A 402 -2.15 -13.90 7.28
N PRO A 403 -2.73 -15.11 7.27
CA PRO A 403 -1.96 -16.33 7.44
C PRO A 403 -1.06 -16.56 6.23
N VAL A 404 0.17 -16.99 6.50
CA VAL A 404 1.16 -17.30 5.48
C VAL A 404 1.39 -18.80 5.35
N THR A 405 1.68 -19.25 4.13
CA THR A 405 1.98 -20.64 3.79
C THR A 405 3.39 -20.74 3.25
N TYR A 406 4.17 -21.72 3.74
CA TYR A 406 5.53 -21.97 3.26
C TYR A 406 5.57 -23.11 2.25
N PHE A 407 6.40 -22.95 1.24
CA PHE A 407 6.71 -23.93 0.22
C PHE A 407 8.21 -24.14 0.15
N PHE A 408 8.62 -25.39 0.03
CA PHE A 408 10.01 -25.79 -0.11
C PHE A 408 10.32 -26.01 -1.60
N LEU A 409 11.41 -25.40 -2.05
CA LEU A 409 11.93 -25.51 -3.40
C LEU A 409 13.31 -26.18 -3.32
N SER A 410 13.59 -27.17 -4.15
CA SER A 410 14.93 -27.77 -4.22
C SER A 410 15.43 -27.81 -5.65
N GLN A 411 16.64 -27.30 -5.88
CA GLN A 411 17.32 -27.46 -7.17
C GLN A 411 18.15 -28.73 -7.14
N GLY A 412 17.86 -29.64 -8.07
CA GLY A 412 18.80 -30.71 -8.42
C GLY A 412 18.16 -32.09 -8.53
N PRO A 413 18.13 -32.70 -9.74
CA PRO A 413 17.98 -34.14 -9.88
C PRO A 413 19.23 -34.83 -9.33
N GLY A 414 19.32 -35.00 -8.00
CA GLY A 414 20.46 -35.67 -7.38
C GLY A 414 20.71 -35.36 -5.90
N THR A 415 20.16 -34.28 -5.36
CA THR A 415 20.35 -33.90 -3.93
C THR A 415 19.65 -34.86 -2.97
N GLY A 416 18.78 -35.75 -3.47
CA GLY A 416 18.00 -36.69 -2.66
C GLY A 416 16.83 -36.05 -1.91
N TRP A 417 16.77 -34.71 -1.84
CA TRP A 417 15.69 -33.98 -1.19
C TRP A 417 14.68 -33.53 -2.25
N ARG A 418 13.54 -34.24 -2.31
CA ARG A 418 12.47 -33.93 -3.26
C ARG A 418 11.40 -33.09 -2.58
N GLU A 419 10.76 -32.20 -3.34
CA GLU A 419 9.64 -31.35 -2.89
C GLU A 419 8.46 -32.17 -2.31
N ASN A 420 8.29 -33.40 -2.81
CA ASN A 420 7.27 -34.35 -2.36
C ASN A 420 7.67 -35.18 -1.13
N ASP A 421 8.75 -34.86 -0.44
CA ASP A 421 9.05 -35.52 0.83
C ASP A 421 8.00 -35.10 1.88
N SER A 422 7.08 -36.03 2.18
CA SER A 422 5.97 -35.82 3.11
C SER A 422 6.42 -35.41 4.53
N GLU A 423 7.66 -35.71 4.92
CA GLU A 423 8.22 -35.23 6.19
C GLU A 423 8.56 -33.74 6.12
N ILE A 424 9.04 -33.24 4.98
CA ILE A 424 9.30 -31.82 4.76
C ILE A 424 7.98 -31.04 4.76
N THR A 425 7.00 -31.47 3.96
CA THR A 425 5.72 -30.76 3.79
C THR A 425 4.96 -30.59 5.11
N ARG A 426 4.88 -31.63 5.94
CA ARG A 426 4.14 -31.58 7.22
C ARG A 426 4.74 -30.61 8.23
N ASN A 427 6.05 -30.38 8.21
CA ASN A 427 6.70 -29.51 9.18
C ASN A 427 6.64 -28.03 8.78
N LEU A 428 6.48 -27.72 7.48
CA LEU A 428 6.27 -26.36 6.98
C LEU A 428 5.02 -25.70 7.59
N GLU A 429 3.96 -26.46 7.88
CA GLU A 429 2.76 -25.97 8.59
C GLU A 429 3.06 -25.40 9.99
N ARG A 430 4.22 -25.72 10.58
CA ARG A 430 4.65 -25.25 11.90
C ARG A 430 5.74 -24.18 11.83
N GLY A 431 6.08 -23.70 10.63
CA GLY A 431 7.20 -22.78 10.44
C GLY A 431 8.54 -23.40 10.84
N VAL A 432 8.72 -24.71 10.66
CA VAL A 432 10.01 -25.37 10.91
C VAL A 432 10.32 -26.29 9.76
N LEU A 433 11.42 -26.06 9.07
CA LEU A 433 11.92 -26.96 8.04
C LEU A 433 12.78 -28.04 8.67
N ARG A 434 12.46 -29.31 8.45
CA ARG A 434 13.20 -30.44 9.02
C ARG A 434 13.81 -31.32 7.94
N PHE A 435 15.12 -31.55 8.03
CA PHE A 435 15.85 -32.44 7.14
C PHE A 435 16.40 -33.63 7.90
N HIS A 436 16.28 -34.82 7.30
CA HIS A 436 16.90 -36.04 7.78
C HIS A 436 18.17 -36.30 6.97
N ILE A 437 19.28 -35.71 7.40
CA ILE A 437 20.56 -35.75 6.70
C ILE A 437 21.27 -37.06 7.01
N LYS A 438 21.70 -37.73 5.95
CA LYS A 438 22.41 -39.00 5.97
C LYS A 438 23.81 -38.82 5.39
N LYS A 439 24.67 -39.82 5.61
CA LYS A 439 26.08 -39.75 5.19
C LYS A 439 26.27 -39.59 3.67
N TYR A 440 25.33 -40.05 2.86
CA TYR A 440 25.38 -39.92 1.41
C TYR A 440 24.87 -38.56 0.90
N ASP A 441 24.34 -37.71 1.76
CA ASP A 441 23.93 -36.33 1.42
C ASP A 441 25.14 -35.37 1.49
N TYR A 442 26.38 -35.86 1.33
CA TYR A 442 27.58 -35.03 1.39
C TYR A 442 27.60 -33.99 0.26
N GLY A 443 28.01 -32.76 0.56
CA GLY A 443 28.16 -31.68 -0.40
C GLY A 443 27.28 -30.48 -0.11
N GLU A 444 27.29 -29.53 -1.04
CA GLU A 444 26.50 -28.30 -0.96
C GLU A 444 25.13 -28.52 -1.63
N HIS A 445 24.06 -28.22 -0.89
CA HIS A 445 22.68 -28.31 -1.34
C HIS A 445 22.05 -26.93 -1.35
N GLU A 446 21.62 -26.46 -2.51
CA GLU A 446 20.87 -25.20 -2.64
C GLU A 446 19.39 -25.47 -2.34
N VAL A 447 18.85 -24.76 -1.35
CA VAL A 447 17.48 -24.88 -0.87
C VAL A 447 16.76 -23.55 -1.00
N GLY A 448 15.55 -23.56 -1.53
CA GLY A 448 14.67 -22.42 -1.63
C GLY A 448 13.49 -22.53 -0.66
N ILE A 449 13.08 -21.41 -0.08
CA ILE A 449 11.85 -21.29 0.69
C ILE A 449 11.05 -20.14 0.10
N LEU A 450 9.79 -20.44 -0.22
CA LEU A 450 8.80 -19.50 -0.71
C LEU A 450 7.72 -19.34 0.36
N VAL A 451 7.37 -18.12 0.71
CA VAL A 451 6.24 -17.80 1.59
C VAL A 451 5.18 -17.07 0.79
N LEU A 452 3.94 -17.55 0.83
CA LEU A 452 2.79 -16.92 0.18
C LEU A 452 1.77 -16.51 1.24
N ASP A 453 1.15 -15.35 1.05
CA ASP A 453 -0.08 -14.99 1.77
C ASP A 453 -1.32 -15.62 1.10
N ASP A 454 -2.51 -15.35 1.62
CA ASP A 454 -3.76 -15.83 1.03
C ASP A 454 -4.13 -15.11 -0.27
N SER A 455 -3.48 -13.98 -0.58
CA SER A 455 -3.62 -13.23 -1.84
C SER A 455 -2.78 -13.75 -2.99
N GLY A 456 -1.81 -14.62 -2.69
CA GLY A 456 -0.78 -15.05 -3.62
C GLY A 456 0.35 -14.03 -3.81
N LEU A 457 0.44 -12.98 -2.99
CA LEU A 457 1.68 -12.24 -2.83
C LEU A 457 2.68 -13.10 -2.06
N PHE A 458 3.96 -12.95 -2.40
CA PHE A 458 4.97 -13.85 -1.89
C PHE A 458 6.31 -13.17 -1.67
N ASP A 459 7.14 -13.86 -0.88
CA ASP A 459 8.55 -13.61 -0.68
C ASP A 459 9.31 -14.95 -0.72
N TYR A 460 10.59 -14.94 -1.07
CA TYR A 460 11.37 -16.18 -1.14
C TYR A 460 12.85 -15.94 -0.87
N GLN A 461 13.54 -16.98 -0.42
CA GLN A 461 14.99 -16.96 -0.23
C GLN A 461 15.61 -18.29 -0.66
N TRP A 462 16.81 -18.22 -1.22
CA TRP A 462 17.69 -19.36 -1.47
C TRP A 462 18.84 -19.34 -0.47
N PHE A 463 19.20 -20.49 0.07
CA PHE A 463 20.33 -20.65 0.98
C PHE A 463 20.97 -22.03 0.80
N ASN A 464 22.22 -22.16 1.25
CA ASN A 464 22.99 -23.39 1.08
C ASN A 464 23.03 -24.19 2.38
N ILE A 465 22.81 -25.50 2.26
CA ILE A 465 23.10 -26.48 3.31
C ILE A 465 24.33 -27.26 2.87
N ASN A 466 25.46 -26.99 3.51
CA ASN A 466 26.72 -27.66 3.25
C ASN A 466 26.92 -28.81 4.24
N VAL A 467 26.89 -30.05 3.74
CA VAL A 467 27.06 -31.26 4.52
C VAL A 467 28.50 -31.74 4.37
N GLU A 468 29.27 -31.61 5.46
CA GLU A 468 30.69 -31.96 5.52
C GLU A 468 30.90 -33.20 6.40
N ASP A 469 32.00 -33.93 6.18
CA ASP A 469 32.49 -35.01 7.04
C ASP A 469 33.98 -34.71 7.29
N SER A 470 34.27 -33.97 8.35
CA SER A 470 35.63 -33.54 8.67
C SER A 470 36.59 -34.69 9.04
N ASN A 471 36.10 -35.92 9.20
CA ASN A 471 36.95 -37.12 9.32
C ASN A 471 37.35 -37.72 7.96
N SER A 472 36.70 -37.31 6.86
CA SER A 472 37.04 -37.77 5.52
C SER A 472 38.18 -36.91 4.95
N ASN A 473 39.43 -37.24 5.29
CA ASN A 473 40.62 -36.60 4.71
C ASN A 473 40.82 -36.89 3.20
N SER A 474 39.84 -37.49 2.53
CA SER A 474 39.86 -37.83 1.12
C SER A 474 38.46 -37.64 0.52
N LEU A 475 38.19 -36.41 0.10
CA LEU A 475 37.09 -36.14 -0.82
C LEU A 475 37.28 -36.99 -2.08
N PRO A 476 36.33 -37.84 -2.49
CA PRO A 476 36.35 -38.36 -3.85
C PRO A 476 36.14 -37.15 -4.78
N MET A 477 37.16 -36.83 -5.58
CA MET A 477 37.02 -35.79 -6.61
C MET A 477 35.77 -36.10 -7.46
N PRO A 478 35.04 -35.08 -7.95
CA PRO A 478 33.89 -35.26 -8.85
C PRO A 478 34.17 -36.24 -10.01
N ALA A 479 35.44 -36.33 -10.43
CA ALA A 479 35.95 -37.31 -11.39
C ALA A 479 35.76 -38.80 -11.01
N CYS A 480 35.75 -39.22 -9.73
CA CYS A 480 35.43 -40.62 -9.38
C CYS A 480 33.93 -40.91 -9.62
N VAL A 481 33.03 -39.91 -9.53
CA VAL A 481 31.57 -40.12 -9.71
C VAL A 481 31.23 -40.29 -11.20
N GLU A 482 31.72 -39.41 -12.08
CA GLU A 482 31.55 -39.57 -13.53
C GLU A 482 32.16 -40.90 -14.02
N ASN A 483 33.35 -41.25 -13.54
CA ASN A 483 33.98 -42.52 -13.90
C ASN A 483 33.25 -43.74 -13.33
N CYS A 484 32.66 -43.68 -12.12
CA CYS A 484 31.82 -44.76 -11.58
C CYS A 484 30.52 -44.95 -12.39
N ILE A 485 29.88 -43.87 -12.85
CA ILE A 485 28.68 -43.94 -13.70
C ILE A 485 29.03 -44.57 -15.07
N ILE A 486 30.14 -44.14 -15.68
CA ILE A 486 30.61 -44.66 -16.97
C ILE A 486 31.06 -46.14 -16.86
N HIS A 487 31.74 -46.52 -15.77
CA HIS A 487 32.18 -47.91 -15.56
C HIS A 487 31.07 -48.85 -15.10
N GLY A 488 30.11 -48.38 -14.30
CA GLY A 488 28.95 -49.16 -13.87
C GLY A 488 28.06 -49.55 -15.05
N CYS A 489 27.81 -48.61 -15.97
CA CYS A 489 27.02 -48.88 -17.17
C CYS A 489 27.77 -49.75 -18.20
N SER A 490 29.08 -49.56 -18.37
CA SER A 490 29.87 -50.34 -19.35
C SER A 490 30.16 -51.78 -18.92
N SER A 491 30.21 -52.06 -17.62
CA SER A 491 30.42 -53.43 -17.11
C SER A 491 29.18 -54.32 -17.24
N TYR A 492 27.97 -53.74 -17.19
CA TYR A 492 26.72 -54.45 -17.45
C TYR A 492 26.36 -54.57 -18.95
N ALA A 493 26.91 -53.71 -19.80
CA ALA A 493 26.67 -53.75 -21.25
C ALA A 493 27.49 -54.81 -22.01
N LYS A 494 28.31 -55.61 -21.33
CA LYS A 494 29.27 -56.51 -21.99
C LYS A 494 28.67 -57.67 -22.78
N ASP A 495 27.40 -58.01 -22.60
CA ASP A 495 26.81 -59.19 -23.28
C ASP A 495 25.61 -58.91 -24.20
N SER A 496 25.12 -57.68 -24.39
CA SER A 496 23.91 -57.48 -25.23
C SER A 496 23.69 -56.12 -25.92
N CYS A 497 24.68 -55.24 -26.02
CA CYS A 497 24.54 -53.97 -26.76
C CYS A 497 25.31 -53.96 -28.10
N SER A 498 24.59 -54.15 -29.21
CA SER A 498 25.13 -54.06 -30.58
C SER A 498 25.51 -52.65 -31.05
N CYS A 499 25.37 -51.62 -30.21
CA CYS A 499 25.68 -50.23 -30.57
C CYS A 499 27.16 -49.84 -30.40
N ALA A 500 28.01 -50.69 -29.81
CA ALA A 500 29.43 -50.36 -29.56
C ALA A 500 30.38 -50.73 -30.72
N LYS A 501 29.92 -50.81 -31.97
CA LYS A 501 30.74 -51.23 -33.13
C LYS A 501 31.04 -50.18 -34.19
N GLN A 502 30.66 -48.91 -34.03
CA GLN A 502 30.88 -47.91 -35.10
C GLN A 502 31.77 -46.71 -34.79
N HIS A 503 32.37 -46.56 -33.60
CA HIS A 503 33.30 -45.46 -33.33
C HIS A 503 34.55 -45.86 -32.53
N VAL A 504 35.24 -46.93 -32.93
CA VAL A 504 36.60 -47.23 -32.42
C VAL A 504 37.49 -47.68 -33.57
N ASN A 505 38.04 -46.72 -34.33
CA ASN A 505 39.07 -46.99 -35.35
C ASN A 505 40.38 -46.21 -35.13
N ASN A 506 40.59 -45.52 -34.01
CA ASN A 506 41.81 -44.75 -33.74
C ASN A 506 42.48 -45.08 -32.39
N CYS A 507 42.61 -46.36 -32.05
CA CYS A 507 43.56 -46.80 -31.02
C CYS A 507 44.49 -47.85 -31.61
N GLN A 508 45.65 -47.40 -32.10
CA GLN A 508 46.80 -48.30 -32.29
C GLN A 508 47.44 -48.58 -30.92
N PRO A 509 47.87 -49.82 -30.64
CA PRO A 509 48.59 -50.12 -29.41
C PRO A 509 50.06 -49.70 -29.55
N PRO A 510 50.66 -49.00 -28.57
CA PRO A 510 52.10 -48.95 -28.46
C PRO A 510 52.60 -50.17 -27.69
N ASP A 511 53.54 -50.89 -28.30
CA ASP A 511 54.34 -51.92 -27.66
C ASP A 511 55.18 -51.33 -26.50
N LYS A 512 55.09 -52.01 -25.36
CA LYS A 512 56.08 -52.19 -24.26
C LYS A 512 56.84 -50.97 -23.71
N LEU A 513 56.89 -50.98 -22.36
CA LEU A 513 57.71 -50.21 -21.40
C LEU A 513 57.20 -48.80 -21.06
N PHE A 514 56.50 -48.66 -19.93
CA PHE A 514 57.03 -48.14 -18.66
C PHE A 514 55.87 -47.93 -17.65
N ALA A 515 56.12 -48.33 -16.40
CA ALA A 515 55.50 -47.94 -15.12
C ALA A 515 53.96 -47.80 -15.01
N GLN A 516 53.37 -48.67 -14.17
CA GLN A 516 52.05 -48.49 -13.56
C GLN A 516 51.95 -47.15 -12.80
N PRO A 517 50.88 -46.36 -12.96
CA PRO A 517 50.41 -45.46 -11.91
C PRO A 517 49.55 -46.23 -10.88
N PRO A 518 49.50 -45.80 -9.62
CA PRO A 518 48.90 -46.55 -8.52
C PRO A 518 47.37 -46.59 -8.65
N ALA A 519 46.82 -47.81 -8.70
CA ALA A 519 45.39 -48.10 -8.63
C ALA A 519 44.90 -48.23 -7.17
N HIS A 520 45.22 -47.26 -6.34
CA HIS A 520 44.70 -47.14 -4.98
C HIS A 520 44.20 -45.70 -4.84
N ASP A 521 42.87 -45.50 -4.87
CA ASP A 521 42.19 -44.46 -4.05
C ASP A 521 40.67 -44.28 -4.30
N CYS A 522 40.04 -44.88 -5.32
CA CYS A 522 38.56 -44.99 -5.28
C CYS A 522 38.20 -46.30 -4.54
N GLU A 523 37.99 -46.26 -3.20
CA GLU A 523 37.53 -47.42 -2.42
C GLU A 523 36.17 -47.95 -2.94
N HIS A 524 36.04 -49.28 -2.99
CA HIS A 524 34.90 -50.06 -3.49
C HIS A 524 33.52 -49.69 -2.92
N ALA A 525 33.43 -48.97 -1.81
CA ALA A 525 32.19 -48.74 -1.08
C ALA A 525 31.17 -47.88 -1.86
N TRP A 526 31.61 -46.82 -2.55
CA TRP A 526 30.71 -45.85 -3.19
C TRP A 526 30.09 -46.39 -4.48
N CYS A 527 30.91 -46.99 -5.35
CA CYS A 527 30.43 -47.69 -6.55
C CYS A 527 29.46 -48.85 -6.17
N THR A 528 29.63 -49.45 -4.98
CA THR A 528 28.72 -50.50 -4.46
C THR A 528 27.37 -49.93 -3.99
N VAL A 529 27.30 -48.72 -3.43
CA VAL A 529 26.03 -48.07 -3.02
C VAL A 529 25.21 -47.66 -4.24
N ALA A 530 25.82 -47.02 -5.23
CA ALA A 530 25.15 -46.67 -6.49
C ALA A 530 24.66 -47.93 -7.25
N ALA A 531 25.47 -48.98 -7.27
CA ALA A 531 25.09 -50.26 -7.87
C ALA A 531 24.01 -51.01 -7.06
N ASN A 532 24.00 -50.91 -5.72
CA ASN A 532 23.02 -51.57 -4.87
C ASN A 532 21.64 -50.93 -4.94
N GLN A 533 21.55 -49.62 -5.16
CA GLN A 533 20.27 -48.93 -5.34
C GLN A 533 19.59 -49.39 -6.63
N CYS A 534 20.33 -49.44 -7.75
CA CYS A 534 19.89 -50.09 -9.00
C CYS A 534 19.53 -51.57 -8.80
N LYS A 535 20.29 -52.32 -7.98
CA LYS A 535 20.05 -53.74 -7.72
C LYS A 535 18.78 -54.00 -6.93
N SER A 536 18.45 -53.13 -5.97
CA SER A 536 17.25 -53.27 -5.14
C SER A 536 15.96 -53.01 -5.91
N GLU A 537 15.99 -52.10 -6.89
CA GLU A 537 14.86 -51.83 -7.77
C GLU A 537 14.70 -52.89 -8.88
N CYS A 538 15.78 -53.55 -9.28
CA CYS A 538 15.76 -54.63 -10.29
C CYS A 538 15.34 -56.01 -9.75
N GLN A 539 15.19 -56.19 -8.42
CA GLN A 539 14.94 -57.51 -7.82
C GLN A 539 13.45 -57.90 -7.67
N GLY A 540 12.51 -57.13 -8.24
CA GLY A 540 11.12 -57.55 -8.39
C GLY A 540 10.96 -58.59 -9.53
N GLU A 541 10.34 -59.73 -9.24
CA GLU A 541 10.19 -60.88 -10.14
C GLU A 541 9.47 -60.55 -11.47
N PHE A 542 10.21 -60.15 -12.50
CA PHE A 542 9.70 -60.15 -13.89
C PHE A 542 10.76 -60.72 -14.84
N LYS A 543 10.49 -61.92 -15.36
CA LYS A 543 11.41 -62.77 -16.12
C LYS A 543 11.45 -62.52 -17.65
N SER A 544 11.08 -61.33 -18.14
CA SER A 544 11.04 -61.11 -19.59
C SER A 544 11.66 -59.77 -19.99
N ASP A 545 12.81 -59.88 -20.67
CA ASP A 545 13.58 -58.86 -21.39
C ASP A 545 14.59 -58.01 -20.57
N PRO A 546 15.88 -58.40 -20.54
CA PRO A 546 16.95 -57.64 -19.87
C PRO A 546 17.22 -56.26 -20.50
N ASN A 547 16.94 -56.09 -21.80
CA ASN A 547 17.27 -54.86 -22.54
C ASN A 547 16.23 -53.76 -22.32
N SER A 548 14.98 -54.10 -22.00
CA SER A 548 13.94 -53.11 -21.68
C SER A 548 14.05 -52.57 -20.24
N LEU A 549 14.68 -53.31 -19.33
CA LEU A 549 14.78 -52.97 -17.90
C LEU A 549 15.94 -52.02 -17.61
N CYS A 550 17.11 -52.26 -18.22
CA CYS A 550 18.23 -51.33 -18.11
C CYS A 550 17.87 -49.96 -18.71
N TRP A 551 17.15 -49.94 -19.82
CA TRP A 551 16.63 -48.70 -20.41
C TRP A 551 15.59 -48.00 -19.52
N LYS A 552 14.78 -48.72 -18.74
CA LYS A 552 13.81 -48.11 -17.80
C LYS A 552 14.43 -47.55 -16.51
N CYS A 553 15.58 -48.04 -16.06
CA CYS A 553 16.31 -47.48 -14.92
C CYS A 553 17.30 -46.38 -15.35
N VAL A 554 17.89 -46.50 -16.55
CA VAL A 554 18.83 -45.53 -17.11
C VAL A 554 18.08 -44.36 -17.77
N SER A 555 16.90 -44.56 -18.35
CA SER A 555 16.12 -43.47 -18.98
C SER A 555 15.72 -42.37 -17.99
N PRO A 556 15.29 -42.62 -16.75
CA PRO A 556 15.07 -41.55 -15.77
C PRO A 556 16.37 -40.85 -15.32
N ILE A 557 17.54 -41.45 -15.50
CA ILE A 557 18.85 -40.89 -15.09
C ILE A 557 19.55 -40.16 -16.26
N VAL A 558 19.29 -40.60 -17.50
CA VAL A 558 19.87 -40.06 -18.75
C VAL A 558 18.87 -39.16 -19.49
N HIS A 559 17.57 -39.26 -19.19
CA HIS A 559 16.47 -38.46 -19.78
C HIS A 559 15.63 -37.74 -18.71
N SER A 560 16.14 -37.52 -17.48
CA SER A 560 15.50 -36.58 -16.53
C SER A 560 15.44 -35.14 -17.06
N GLY A 561 16.15 -34.83 -18.16
CA GLY A 561 16.01 -33.57 -18.89
C GLY A 561 14.93 -33.55 -19.99
N ASP A 562 14.38 -34.70 -20.40
CA ASP A 562 13.49 -34.78 -21.58
C ASP A 562 12.02 -35.11 -21.26
N LEU A 563 11.70 -35.47 -20.00
CA LEU A 563 10.32 -35.78 -19.58
C LEU A 563 9.54 -34.56 -19.06
N GLU A 564 10.23 -33.45 -18.81
CA GLU A 564 9.61 -32.13 -18.80
C GLU A 564 9.82 -31.54 -20.18
N LYS A 565 8.76 -31.03 -20.83
CA LYS A 565 8.93 -30.18 -22.00
C LYS A 565 9.59 -28.88 -21.55
N HIS A 566 10.89 -28.88 -21.33
CA HIS A 566 11.67 -27.65 -21.26
C HIS A 566 11.67 -27.05 -22.67
N ILE A 567 10.81 -26.06 -22.89
CA ILE A 567 11.01 -25.14 -24.01
C ILE A 567 12.23 -24.32 -23.62
N ASP A 568 13.36 -24.57 -24.27
CA ASP A 568 14.58 -23.79 -24.08
C ASP A 568 14.35 -22.39 -24.64
N CYS A 569 14.11 -21.42 -23.74
CA CYS A 569 13.88 -20.03 -24.15
C CYS A 569 15.16 -19.32 -24.60
N PHE A 570 16.32 -19.97 -24.60
CA PHE A 570 17.53 -19.41 -25.25
C PHE A 570 17.32 -19.07 -26.73
N GLU A 571 16.41 -19.76 -27.42
CA GLU A 571 16.12 -19.50 -28.84
C GLU A 571 15.03 -18.44 -29.06
N ILE A 572 14.28 -18.05 -28.01
CA ILE A 572 13.18 -17.09 -28.10
C ILE A 572 13.68 -15.72 -27.61
N MET A 573 14.06 -14.87 -28.56
CA MET A 573 14.60 -13.52 -28.32
C MET A 573 13.61 -12.54 -27.64
N ASP A 574 12.34 -12.91 -27.48
CA ASP A 574 11.29 -12.08 -26.90
C ASP A 574 10.70 -12.72 -25.63
N LYS A 575 10.86 -12.01 -24.51
CA LYS A 575 10.41 -12.43 -23.18
C LYS A 575 8.90 -12.66 -23.10
N GLU A 576 8.08 -11.80 -23.72
CA GLU A 576 6.62 -11.97 -23.73
C GLU A 576 6.20 -13.20 -24.54
N VAL A 577 6.94 -13.53 -25.60
CA VAL A 577 6.69 -14.72 -26.43
C VAL A 577 7.07 -16.01 -25.70
N CYS A 578 8.17 -16.02 -24.95
CA CYS A 578 8.55 -17.17 -24.11
C CYS A 578 7.45 -17.47 -23.07
N ILE A 579 7.00 -16.44 -22.34
CA ILE A 579 5.95 -16.56 -21.30
C ILE A 579 4.62 -17.05 -21.89
N LYS A 580 4.19 -16.52 -23.03
CA LYS A 580 2.93 -16.95 -23.69
C LYS A 580 2.95 -18.40 -24.17
N ASN A 581 4.13 -18.97 -24.40
CA ASN A 581 4.29 -20.36 -24.85
C ASN A 581 4.45 -21.36 -23.69
N MET A 582 4.44 -20.91 -22.44
CA MET A 582 4.52 -21.76 -21.25
C MET A 582 3.29 -21.58 -20.34
N PRO A 583 2.07 -21.94 -20.80
CA PRO A 583 0.84 -21.68 -20.07
C PRO A 583 0.73 -22.42 -18.72
N ASP A 584 1.49 -23.50 -18.53
CA ASP A 584 1.51 -24.32 -17.32
C ASP A 584 2.74 -24.04 -16.43
N CYS A 585 3.50 -22.99 -16.73
CA CYS A 585 4.70 -22.66 -15.97
C CYS A 585 4.30 -21.87 -14.72
N PHE A 586 4.49 -22.43 -13.54
CA PHE A 586 4.16 -21.70 -12.30
C PHE A 586 5.23 -20.67 -11.95
N TRP A 587 6.49 -20.99 -12.26
CA TRP A 587 7.66 -20.18 -11.93
C TRP A 587 8.71 -20.18 -13.05
N VAL A 588 9.32 -19.01 -13.24
CA VAL A 588 10.43 -18.76 -14.16
C VAL A 588 11.61 -18.12 -13.42
N ARG A 589 12.79 -18.76 -13.44
CA ARG A 589 14.07 -18.17 -12.99
C ARG A 589 14.65 -17.32 -14.11
N GLU A 590 15.01 -16.06 -13.86
CA GLU A 590 15.83 -15.30 -14.81
C GLU A 590 17.32 -15.49 -14.53
N ASN A 591 18.09 -15.70 -15.60
CA ASN A 591 19.53 -15.74 -15.56
C ASN A 591 20.06 -14.32 -15.31
N SER A 592 20.81 -14.18 -14.20
CA SER A 592 21.33 -12.91 -13.69
C SER A 592 22.28 -12.20 -14.66
N THR A 593 22.81 -12.88 -15.67
CA THR A 593 23.75 -12.31 -16.65
C THR A 593 23.07 -11.73 -17.89
N ASN A 594 21.89 -12.22 -18.28
CA ASN A 594 21.28 -11.87 -19.56
C ASN A 594 19.76 -11.56 -19.49
N GLY A 595 19.12 -11.76 -18.33
CA GLY A 595 17.68 -11.49 -18.13
C GLY A 595 16.74 -12.46 -18.86
N PHE A 596 17.25 -13.60 -19.34
CA PHE A 596 16.44 -14.65 -19.98
C PHE A 596 15.98 -15.71 -18.98
N VAL A 597 14.86 -16.36 -19.29
CA VAL A 597 14.26 -17.46 -18.54
C VAL A 597 15.17 -18.70 -18.60
N GLU A 598 15.76 -19.08 -17.46
CA GLU A 598 16.70 -20.20 -17.33
C GLU A 598 16.00 -21.53 -17.04
N SER A 599 14.87 -21.50 -16.34
CA SER A 599 14.11 -22.71 -16.00
C SER A 599 12.64 -22.40 -15.75
N CYS A 600 11.78 -23.36 -16.10
CA CYS A 600 10.34 -23.33 -15.91
C CYS A 600 9.95 -24.48 -14.99
N TYR A 601 9.24 -24.19 -13.90
CA TYR A 601 8.82 -25.21 -12.94
C TYR A 601 7.30 -25.39 -13.01
N ASN A 602 6.88 -26.63 -13.22
CA ASN A 602 5.49 -27.02 -13.34
C ASN A 602 5.16 -28.02 -12.24
N ASP A 603 4.73 -27.51 -11.07
CA ASP A 603 4.24 -28.39 -10.01
C ASP A 603 2.73 -28.62 -10.14
N THR A 604 2.37 -29.83 -10.54
CA THR A 604 0.96 -30.28 -10.60
C THR A 604 0.27 -30.30 -9.22
N SER A 605 1.00 -30.28 -8.11
CA SER A 605 0.46 -30.18 -6.75
C SER A 605 -0.08 -28.77 -6.43
N LEU A 606 0.43 -27.74 -7.11
CA LEU A 606 -0.04 -26.36 -7.05
C LEU A 606 -1.25 -26.08 -7.97
N SER A 607 -1.74 -27.08 -8.71
CA SER A 607 -2.94 -26.96 -9.57
C SER A 607 -4.24 -26.63 -8.82
N LEU A 608 -4.21 -26.65 -7.48
CA LEU A 608 -5.30 -26.20 -6.61
C LEU A 608 -5.30 -24.69 -6.32
N VAL A 609 -4.21 -23.98 -6.66
CA VAL A 609 -4.11 -22.53 -6.47
C VAL A 609 -4.58 -21.84 -7.77
N THR A 610 -5.68 -21.09 -7.70
CA THR A 610 -6.36 -20.49 -8.87
C THR A 610 -5.64 -19.29 -9.50
N HIS A 611 -4.33 -19.12 -9.29
CA HIS A 611 -3.61 -17.88 -9.59
C HIS A 611 -2.64 -18.07 -10.79
N PRO A 612 -2.41 -17.02 -11.61
CA PRO A 612 -1.53 -17.10 -12.78
C PRO A 612 -0.05 -17.25 -12.40
N ALA A 613 0.72 -17.87 -13.29
CA ALA A 613 2.18 -17.99 -13.30
C ALA A 613 2.93 -16.74 -12.80
N TYR A 614 3.89 -16.92 -11.89
CA TYR A 614 4.74 -15.83 -11.39
C TYR A 614 6.13 -15.88 -12.02
N ILE A 615 6.63 -14.72 -12.47
CA ILE A 615 7.97 -14.59 -13.04
C ILE A 615 8.85 -13.91 -12.00
N ILE A 616 9.96 -14.57 -11.65
CA ILE A 616 10.91 -14.07 -10.66
C ILE A 616 12.18 -13.64 -11.41
N VAL A 617 12.42 -12.33 -11.43
CA VAL A 617 13.57 -11.70 -12.05
C VAL A 617 14.72 -11.63 -11.04
N ASN A 618 15.88 -12.23 -11.35
CA ASN A 618 17.07 -12.24 -10.48
C ASN A 618 18.05 -11.12 -10.82
#